data_AF-A0A6I5P8F3-F1
#
_entry.id   AF-A0A6I5P8F3-F1
#
_cell.length_a   1.000
_cell.length_b   1.000
_cell.length_c   1.000
_cell.angle_alpha   90.00
_cell.angle_beta   90.00
_cell.angle_gamma   90.00
#
_symmetry.space_group_name_H-M   'P 1'
#
loop_
_entity.id
_entity.type
_entity.pdbx_description
1 polymer ?
#
loop_
_entity_poly.entity_id
_entity_poly.type
_entity_poly.pdbx_seq_one_letter_code
_entity_poly.pdbx_strand_id
1 'polypeptide(L)'
;MGTQKYNENSDPSLGYYPRPGWEWQKPEAKTYLVEHDLAKYARAWILNLVELVHWLPFVPTFILSFLIFQHSSELHALLGSSDMQVFLLLLSPIVQTFGGLMGITMHEYEGWQVVFFQNPLDTDFEIRDCNNEWLREVAYKLLFLMQGAGLLAFSLGVFGINKITLTFAIISGVIAFIGPQNPKATFNFNGQPVFPLSVSILVVFIINAIVNFVAYFFLFNSALVAVNLPVFLAGVAPILLMLGGVIEGVVAESTFNQWWHFTAVIFLNLGMVAQIYFFGLLW
;
A
#
# COMPACT_ATOMS: atom_id res chain seq x y z
N MET A 1 34.77 19.94 8.93
CA MET A 1 33.42 19.97 9.54
C MET A 1 32.92 21.40 9.48
N GLY A 2 32.11 21.73 8.49
CA GLY A 2 31.45 23.03 8.40
C GLY A 2 30.04 22.88 8.97
N THR A 3 29.88 23.15 10.26
CA THR A 3 28.58 23.32 10.91
C THR A 3 28.02 24.69 10.54
N GLN A 4 26.93 24.71 9.79
CA GLN A 4 25.72 25.49 10.10
C GLN A 4 24.67 25.27 8.99
N LYS A 5 23.61 24.52 9.30
CA LYS A 5 22.32 24.59 8.60
C LYS A 5 21.19 24.54 9.62
N TYR A 6 21.18 25.49 10.56
CA TYR A 6 19.96 25.83 11.27
C TYR A 6 19.72 27.31 11.02
N ASN A 7 18.72 27.62 10.20
CA ASN A 7 18.26 29.00 10.07
C ASN A 7 17.42 29.29 11.30
N GLU A 8 17.95 30.08 12.23
CA GLU A 8 17.25 30.50 13.46
C GLU A 8 15.97 31.29 13.16
N ASN A 9 15.83 31.78 11.93
CA ASN A 9 14.62 32.41 11.41
C ASN A 9 13.69 31.44 10.65
N SER A 10 13.96 30.13 10.70
CA SER A 10 13.02 29.14 10.16
C SER A 10 11.76 29.16 11.02
N ASP A 11 10.67 29.68 10.45
CA ASP A 11 9.36 29.63 11.08
C ASP A 11 8.76 28.25 10.81
N PRO A 12 8.60 27.36 11.82
CA PRO A 12 8.00 26.05 11.63
C PRO A 12 6.52 26.13 11.22
N SER A 13 5.90 27.32 11.33
CA SER A 13 4.54 27.59 10.85
C SER A 13 4.50 28.15 9.42
N LEU A 14 5.64 28.41 8.77
CA LEU A 14 5.73 28.55 7.32
C LEU A 14 5.77 27.14 6.73
N GLY A 15 4.63 26.47 6.80
CA GLY A 15 4.44 25.14 6.23
C GLY A 15 4.25 25.20 4.71
N TYR A 16 4.12 24.01 4.11
CA TYR A 16 3.80 23.84 2.69
C TYR A 16 2.38 24.35 2.36
N TYR A 17 1.48 24.33 3.33
CA TYR A 17 0.09 24.76 3.17
C TYR A 17 -0.06 26.29 3.15
N PRO A 18 -1.05 26.83 2.39
CA PRO A 18 -1.36 28.26 2.38
C PRO A 18 -1.69 28.83 3.76
N ARG A 19 -1.70 30.17 3.90
CA ARG A 19 -2.21 30.86 5.12
C ARG A 19 -3.53 31.59 4.79
N PRO A 20 -4.64 31.34 5.51
CA PRO A 20 -4.83 30.30 6.53
C PRO A 20 -4.63 28.90 5.94
N GLY A 21 -4.24 27.92 6.77
CA GLY A 21 -3.96 26.55 6.33
C GLY A 21 -5.14 25.63 6.60
N TRP A 22 -6.24 25.80 5.88
CA TRP A 22 -7.34 24.84 5.93
C TRP A 22 -6.94 23.56 5.19
N GLU A 23 -7.35 22.39 5.68
CA GLU A 23 -6.99 21.09 5.07
C GLU A 23 -7.35 20.98 3.58
N TRP A 24 -8.46 21.62 3.16
CA TRP A 24 -8.88 21.63 1.77
C TRP A 24 -8.07 22.58 0.87
N GLN A 25 -7.25 23.45 1.45
CA GLN A 25 -6.35 24.29 0.69
C GLN A 25 -5.07 23.53 0.45
N LYS A 26 -4.78 23.30 -0.82
CA LYS A 26 -3.57 22.60 -1.23
C LYS A 26 -2.51 23.61 -1.69
N PRO A 27 -1.23 23.29 -1.52
CA PRO A 27 -0.09 24.06 -2.00
C PRO A 27 -0.20 24.35 -3.51
N GLU A 28 0.46 25.42 -3.94
CA GLU A 28 0.63 25.69 -5.38
C GLU A 28 1.38 24.54 -6.07
N ALA A 29 1.14 24.38 -7.37
CA ALA A 29 1.79 23.32 -8.14
C ALA A 29 3.31 23.47 -8.07
N LYS A 30 4.01 22.36 -7.80
CA LYS A 30 5.48 22.36 -7.75
C LYS A 30 6.09 22.83 -9.06
N THR A 31 7.27 23.46 -8.99
CA THR A 31 7.97 24.05 -10.14
C THR A 31 8.11 23.05 -11.29
N TYR A 32 8.50 21.81 -10.99
CA TYR A 32 8.62 20.74 -11.98
C TYR A 32 7.33 20.52 -12.79
N LEU A 33 6.16 20.54 -12.13
CA LEU A 33 4.87 20.34 -12.80
C LEU A 33 4.50 21.51 -13.72
N VAL A 34 4.87 22.73 -13.34
CA VAL A 34 4.61 23.92 -14.14
C VAL A 34 5.46 23.89 -15.42
N GLU A 35 6.76 23.59 -15.28
CA GLU A 35 7.70 23.55 -16.40
C GLU A 35 7.38 22.45 -17.42
N HIS A 36 6.69 21.38 -17.00
CA HIS A 36 6.34 20.24 -17.84
C HIS A 36 4.86 20.19 -18.27
N ASP A 37 4.08 21.27 -18.08
CA ASP A 37 2.64 21.34 -18.40
C ASP A 37 1.76 20.26 -17.70
N LEU A 38 2.15 19.87 -16.48
CA LEU A 38 1.47 18.87 -15.65
C LEU A 38 0.72 19.49 -14.46
N ALA A 39 0.91 20.79 -14.20
CA ALA A 39 0.24 21.53 -13.11
C ALA A 39 -1.30 21.41 -13.15
N LYS A 40 -1.89 21.16 -14.32
CA LYS A 40 -3.33 20.89 -14.49
C LYS A 40 -3.84 19.69 -13.68
N TYR A 41 -2.97 18.72 -13.35
CA TYR A 41 -3.30 17.55 -12.53
C TYR A 41 -3.11 17.79 -11.03
N ALA A 42 -2.43 18.86 -10.62
CA ALA A 42 -2.20 19.23 -9.22
C ALA A 42 -3.11 20.39 -8.75
N ARG A 43 -4.32 20.48 -9.32
CA ARG A 43 -5.31 21.46 -8.86
C ARG A 43 -5.83 21.06 -7.47
N ALA A 44 -6.04 22.02 -6.58
CA ALA A 44 -6.44 21.74 -5.20
C ALA A 44 -7.64 20.78 -5.08
N TRP A 45 -8.70 20.95 -5.90
CA TRP A 45 -9.86 20.05 -5.84
C TRP A 45 -9.54 18.60 -6.29
N ILE A 46 -8.59 18.41 -7.22
CA ILE A 46 -8.13 17.09 -7.65
C ILE A 46 -7.34 16.45 -6.51
N LEU A 47 -6.41 17.21 -5.91
CA LEU A 47 -5.59 16.74 -4.80
C LEU A 47 -6.44 16.34 -3.58
N ASN A 48 -7.46 17.12 -3.23
CA ASN A 48 -8.43 16.76 -2.18
C ASN A 48 -9.22 15.50 -2.52
N LEU A 49 -9.62 15.33 -3.78
CA LEU A 49 -10.32 14.11 -4.20
C LEU A 49 -9.41 12.90 -4.08
N VAL A 50 -8.16 13.02 -4.53
CA VAL A 50 -7.14 11.98 -4.44
C VAL A 50 -6.90 11.60 -2.99
N GLU A 51 -6.66 12.58 -2.12
CA GLU A 51 -6.52 12.36 -0.68
C GLU A 51 -7.73 11.62 -0.10
N LEU A 52 -8.94 12.12 -0.33
CA LEU A 52 -10.17 11.50 0.15
C LEU A 52 -10.25 10.03 -0.26
N VAL A 53 -9.95 9.72 -1.52
CA VAL A 53 -10.04 8.33 -1.97
C VAL A 53 -8.96 7.44 -1.36
N HIS A 54 -7.75 7.93 -1.07
CA HIS A 54 -6.74 7.10 -0.37
C HIS A 54 -7.15 6.76 1.07
N TRP A 55 -8.01 7.56 1.70
CA TRP A 55 -8.61 7.24 2.99
C TRP A 55 -9.80 6.28 2.90
N LEU A 56 -10.48 6.18 1.74
CA LEU A 56 -11.66 5.31 1.59
C LEU A 56 -11.41 3.83 1.89
N PRO A 57 -10.27 3.19 1.52
CA PRO A 57 -9.99 1.79 1.84
C PRO A 57 -10.12 1.41 3.33
N PHE A 58 -10.00 2.36 4.26
CA PHE A 58 -10.22 2.10 5.67
C PHE A 58 -11.62 1.56 5.97
N VAL A 59 -12.64 2.10 5.31
CA VAL A 59 -14.04 1.73 5.55
C VAL A 59 -14.29 0.25 5.22
N PRO A 60 -14.03 -0.26 4.00
CA PRO A 60 -14.21 -1.67 3.70
C PRO A 60 -13.25 -2.56 4.51
N THR A 61 -12.05 -2.11 4.88
CA THR A 61 -11.17 -2.87 5.78
C THR A 61 -11.84 -3.12 7.13
N PHE A 62 -12.38 -2.08 7.79
CA PHE A 62 -13.05 -2.27 9.08
C PHE A 62 -14.30 -3.12 8.95
N ILE A 63 -15.07 -2.98 7.86
CA ILE A 63 -16.21 -3.86 7.58
C ILE A 63 -15.75 -5.32 7.47
N LEU A 64 -14.69 -5.59 6.71
CA LEU A 64 -14.16 -6.94 6.54
C LEU A 64 -13.67 -7.52 7.88
N SER A 65 -12.89 -6.77 8.65
CA SER A 65 -12.43 -7.20 9.98
C SER A 65 -13.59 -7.43 10.94
N PHE A 66 -14.63 -6.60 10.88
CA PHE A 66 -15.85 -6.77 11.67
C PHE A 66 -16.60 -8.04 11.26
N LEU A 67 -16.73 -8.33 9.96
CA LEU A 67 -17.35 -9.56 9.48
C LEU A 67 -16.59 -10.82 9.95
N ILE A 68 -15.26 -10.80 9.87
CA ILE A 68 -14.42 -11.89 10.38
C ILE A 68 -14.62 -12.07 11.89
N PHE A 69 -14.70 -10.97 12.64
CA PHE A 69 -14.97 -11.01 14.08
C PHE A 69 -16.37 -11.55 14.39
N GLN A 70 -17.39 -11.06 13.69
CA GLN A 70 -18.79 -11.43 13.91
C GLN A 70 -19.04 -12.91 13.63
N HIS A 71 -18.35 -13.48 12.64
CA HIS A 71 -18.45 -14.88 12.23
C HIS A 71 -17.24 -15.71 12.69
N SER A 72 -16.63 -15.34 13.82
CA SER A 72 -15.42 -16.00 14.31
C SER A 72 -15.67 -17.47 14.66
N SER A 73 -16.88 -17.83 15.11
CA SER A 73 -17.23 -19.20 15.49
C SER A 73 -17.34 -20.13 14.28
N GLU A 74 -17.94 -19.66 13.20
CA GLU A 74 -18.04 -20.37 11.93
C GLU A 74 -16.66 -20.54 11.31
N LEU A 75 -15.86 -19.46 11.29
CA LEU A 75 -14.47 -19.52 10.82
C LEU A 75 -13.61 -20.44 11.68
N HIS A 76 -13.80 -20.45 12.99
CA HIS A 76 -13.10 -21.37 13.88
C HIS A 76 -13.39 -22.83 13.50
N ALA A 77 -14.65 -23.18 13.24
CA ALA A 77 -15.01 -24.51 12.78
C ALA A 77 -14.40 -24.83 11.39
N LEU A 78 -14.46 -23.89 10.45
CA LEU A 78 -13.94 -24.03 9.10
C LEU A 78 -12.42 -24.23 9.06
N LEU A 79 -11.68 -23.54 9.92
CA LEU A 79 -10.22 -23.47 9.91
C LEU A 79 -9.56 -24.53 10.81
N GLY A 80 -10.29 -25.57 11.21
CA GLY A 80 -9.75 -26.68 12.00
C GLY A 80 -9.70 -26.42 13.50
N SER A 81 -10.60 -25.57 14.02
CA SER A 81 -10.76 -25.26 15.45
C SER A 81 -9.53 -24.60 16.08
N SER A 82 -9.03 -23.55 15.43
CA SER A 82 -7.86 -22.78 15.87
C SER A 82 -8.17 -21.30 15.98
N ASP A 83 -8.24 -20.79 17.22
CA ASP A 83 -8.41 -19.35 17.49
C ASP A 83 -7.31 -18.50 16.87
N MET A 84 -6.09 -19.04 16.83
CA MET A 84 -4.94 -18.34 16.24
C MET A 84 -5.14 -18.12 14.74
N GLN A 85 -5.74 -19.07 14.02
CA GLN A 85 -6.01 -18.91 12.59
C GLN A 85 -7.05 -17.82 12.33
N VAL A 86 -8.13 -17.80 13.12
CA VAL A 86 -9.16 -16.75 13.05
C VAL A 86 -8.55 -15.38 13.38
N PHE A 87 -7.73 -15.31 14.43
CA PHE A 87 -7.04 -14.08 14.81
C PHE A 87 -6.12 -13.55 13.70
N LEU A 88 -5.35 -14.42 13.05
CA LEU A 88 -4.46 -14.03 11.95
C LEU A 88 -5.23 -13.57 10.69
N LEU A 89 -6.37 -14.20 10.38
CA LEU A 89 -7.26 -13.74 9.32
C LEU A 89 -7.83 -12.35 9.63
N LEU A 90 -8.27 -12.11 10.87
CA LEU A 90 -8.80 -10.82 11.32
C LEU A 90 -7.75 -9.71 11.23
N LEU A 91 -6.51 -10.03 11.65
CA LEU A 91 -5.41 -9.10 11.70
C LEU A 91 -4.88 -8.72 10.32
N SER A 92 -4.94 -9.65 9.36
CA SER A 92 -4.41 -9.44 8.00
C SER A 92 -4.87 -8.15 7.32
N PRO A 93 -6.18 -7.89 7.13
CA PRO A 93 -6.65 -6.69 6.44
C PRO A 93 -6.29 -5.40 7.19
N ILE A 94 -6.21 -5.45 8.52
CA ILE A 94 -5.78 -4.33 9.37
C ILE A 94 -4.32 -4.02 9.06
N VAL A 95 -3.42 -5.01 9.18
CA VAL A 95 -1.98 -4.84 8.95
C VAL A 95 -1.68 -4.33 7.54
N GLN A 96 -2.38 -4.84 6.52
CA GLN A 96 -2.28 -4.36 5.14
C GLN A 96 -2.69 -2.88 5.04
N THR A 97 -3.82 -2.50 5.62
CA THR A 97 -4.30 -1.10 5.59
C THR A 97 -3.35 -0.15 6.31
N PHE A 98 -2.79 -0.56 7.46
CA PHE A 98 -1.75 0.20 8.14
C PHE A 98 -0.46 0.30 7.32
N GLY A 99 -0.13 -0.69 6.50
CA GLY A 99 0.94 -0.57 5.50
C GLY A 99 0.68 0.54 4.49
N GLY A 100 -0.57 0.69 4.04
CA GLY A 100 -1.01 1.78 3.15
C GLY A 100 -0.82 3.18 3.74
N LEU A 101 -0.90 3.34 5.08
CA LEU A 101 -0.65 4.63 5.74
C LEU A 101 0.75 5.20 5.46
N MET A 102 1.73 4.35 5.16
CA MET A 102 3.09 4.80 4.87
C MET A 102 3.13 5.59 3.56
N GLY A 103 2.37 5.16 2.55
CA GLY A 103 2.19 5.90 1.30
C GLY A 103 1.38 7.19 1.50
N ILE A 104 0.29 7.12 2.26
CA ILE A 104 -0.54 8.29 2.60
C ILE A 104 0.28 9.35 3.32
N THR A 105 1.10 8.97 4.30
CA THR A 105 1.93 9.91 5.06
C THR A 105 3.00 10.56 4.18
N MET A 106 3.58 9.80 3.25
CA MET A 106 4.51 10.33 2.27
C MET A 106 3.82 11.35 1.36
N HIS A 107 2.65 11.01 0.81
CA HIS A 107 1.89 11.93 -0.03
C HIS A 107 1.44 13.17 0.73
N GLU A 108 1.04 13.04 2.00
CA GLU A 108 0.72 14.17 2.87
C GLU A 108 1.90 15.12 3.03
N TYR A 109 3.10 14.58 3.29
CA TYR A 109 4.34 15.38 3.33
C TYR A 109 4.61 16.11 2.01
N GLU A 110 4.28 15.48 0.89
CA GLU A 110 4.43 16.03 -0.46
C GLU A 110 3.23 16.90 -0.90
N GLY A 111 2.28 17.18 0.02
CA GLY A 111 1.00 17.86 -0.20
C GLY A 111 0.20 17.29 -1.38
N TRP A 112 0.23 15.96 -1.49
CA TRP A 112 -0.45 15.12 -2.46
C TRP A 112 0.01 15.30 -3.91
N GLN A 113 1.07 16.07 -4.14
CA GLN A 113 1.64 16.27 -5.46
C GLN A 113 2.70 15.21 -5.74
N VAL A 114 2.44 14.38 -6.75
CA VAL A 114 3.39 13.37 -7.22
C VAL A 114 4.18 13.95 -8.37
N VAL A 115 5.49 14.15 -8.17
CA VAL A 115 6.42 14.79 -9.11
C VAL A 115 7.76 14.06 -9.12
N PHE A 116 8.69 14.54 -9.95
CA PHE A 116 10.06 14.02 -10.02
C PHE A 116 10.72 13.91 -8.63
N PHE A 117 11.34 12.76 -8.36
CA PHE A 117 12.05 12.52 -7.10
C PHE A 117 13.52 12.91 -7.22
N GLN A 118 14.02 13.65 -6.23
CA GLN A 118 15.42 14.03 -6.13
C GLN A 118 16.04 13.48 -4.84
N ASN A 119 17.26 12.97 -4.95
CA ASN A 119 18.07 12.61 -3.79
C ASN A 119 18.60 13.89 -3.11
N PRO A 120 18.21 14.17 -1.85
CA PRO A 120 18.66 15.35 -1.12
C PRO A 120 20.15 15.31 -0.74
N LEU A 121 20.83 14.17 -0.91
CA LEU A 121 22.28 14.08 -0.71
C LEU A 121 23.10 14.47 -1.94
N ASP A 122 22.51 14.38 -3.13
CA ASP A 122 23.21 14.59 -4.40
C ASP A 122 22.92 15.98 -5.00
N THR A 123 21.92 16.69 -4.47
CA THR A 123 21.39 17.95 -5.04
C THR A 123 20.99 18.95 -3.96
N ASP A 124 20.87 20.23 -4.33
CA ASP A 124 20.23 21.26 -3.49
C ASP A 124 18.70 21.08 -3.52
N PHE A 125 18.22 20.04 -2.82
CA PHE A 125 16.80 19.67 -2.79
C PHE A 125 15.94 20.76 -2.15
N GLU A 126 14.91 21.20 -2.89
CA GLU A 126 13.82 22.03 -2.38
C GLU A 126 12.46 21.33 -2.58
N ILE A 127 11.70 21.16 -1.49
CA ILE A 127 10.40 20.49 -1.52
C ILE A 127 9.37 21.18 -2.43
N ARG A 128 9.54 22.49 -2.68
CA ARG A 128 8.68 23.25 -3.60
C ARG A 128 8.86 22.80 -5.05
N ASP A 129 10.02 22.26 -5.40
CA ASP A 129 10.36 21.99 -6.79
C ASP A 129 10.15 20.51 -7.14
N CYS A 130 10.56 19.60 -6.24
CA CYS A 130 10.58 18.15 -6.45
C CYS A 130 10.08 17.36 -5.22
N ASN A 131 9.94 16.04 -5.37
CA ASN A 131 9.64 15.09 -4.30
C ASN A 131 10.92 14.46 -3.72
N ASN A 132 10.82 13.98 -2.49
CA ASN A 132 11.97 13.51 -1.72
C ASN A 132 12.19 12.01 -1.95
N GLU A 133 13.27 11.66 -2.66
CA GLU A 133 13.56 10.25 -3.00
C GLU A 133 13.81 9.39 -1.74
N TRP A 134 14.49 9.93 -0.74
CA TRP A 134 14.76 9.20 0.51
C TRP A 134 13.51 8.93 1.33
N LEU A 135 12.59 9.90 1.37
CA LEU A 135 11.29 9.69 2.01
C LEU A 135 10.53 8.57 1.32
N ARG A 136 10.53 8.55 -0.03
CA ARG A 136 9.92 7.49 -0.82
C ARG A 136 10.51 6.12 -0.51
N GLU A 137 11.84 6.02 -0.44
CA GLU A 137 12.51 4.76 -0.07
C GLU A 137 12.06 4.23 1.29
N VAL A 138 12.00 5.10 2.30
CA VAL A 138 11.57 4.73 3.65
C VAL A 138 10.10 4.32 3.66
N ALA A 139 9.23 5.12 3.02
CA ALA A 139 7.81 4.84 2.92
C ALA A 139 7.54 3.51 2.23
N TYR A 140 8.19 3.24 1.09
CA TYR A 140 8.02 2.00 0.33
C TYR A 140 8.54 0.81 1.13
N LYS A 141 9.69 0.91 1.79
CA LYS A 141 10.19 -0.17 2.67
C LYS A 141 9.14 -0.57 3.72
N LEU A 142 8.60 0.41 4.44
CA LEU A 142 7.63 0.15 5.50
C LEU A 142 6.29 -0.35 4.93
N LEU A 143 5.84 0.22 3.82
CA LEU A 143 4.65 -0.22 3.09
C LEU A 143 4.77 -1.69 2.71
N PHE A 144 5.81 -2.09 1.99
CA PHE A 144 5.97 -3.46 1.51
C PHE A 144 6.22 -4.46 2.64
N LEU A 145 6.89 -4.05 3.72
CA LEU A 145 7.07 -4.89 4.90
C LEU A 145 5.73 -5.16 5.60
N MET A 146 4.92 -4.11 5.82
CA MET A 146 3.62 -4.25 6.48
C MET A 146 2.61 -4.98 5.59
N GLN A 147 2.54 -4.64 4.30
CA GLN A 147 1.71 -5.37 3.33
C GLN A 147 2.11 -6.86 3.29
N GLY A 148 3.41 -7.15 3.20
CA GLY A 148 3.94 -8.51 3.26
C GLY A 148 3.57 -9.26 4.55
N ALA A 149 3.67 -8.59 5.71
CA ALA A 149 3.26 -9.16 6.99
C ALA A 149 1.76 -9.48 7.03
N GLY A 150 0.92 -8.62 6.45
CA GLY A 150 -0.51 -8.86 6.34
C GLY A 150 -0.85 -10.01 5.38
N LEU A 151 -0.18 -10.13 4.23
CA LEU A 151 -0.32 -11.26 3.31
C LEU A 151 0.10 -12.58 3.97
N LEU A 152 1.17 -12.54 4.76
CA LEU A 152 1.66 -13.67 5.54
C LEU A 152 0.66 -14.06 6.63
N ALA A 153 0.11 -13.09 7.37
CA ALA A 153 -0.93 -13.33 8.38
C ALA A 153 -2.16 -14.01 7.77
N PHE A 154 -2.63 -13.56 6.60
CA PHE A 154 -3.74 -14.21 5.90
C PHE A 154 -3.39 -15.66 5.55
N SER A 155 -2.23 -15.88 4.94
CA SER A 155 -1.79 -17.22 4.50
C SER A 155 -1.65 -18.18 5.68
N LEU A 156 -1.13 -17.71 6.81
CA LEU A 156 -1.06 -18.48 8.05
C LEU A 156 -2.43 -18.72 8.68
N GLY A 157 -3.35 -17.75 8.57
CA GLY A 157 -4.74 -17.91 8.97
C GLY A 157 -5.44 -19.02 8.19
N VAL A 158 -5.26 -19.05 6.87
CA VAL A 158 -5.86 -20.06 5.99
C VAL A 158 -5.20 -21.44 6.14
N PHE A 159 -3.88 -21.53 6.02
CA PHE A 159 -3.17 -22.82 6.01
C PHE A 159 -2.85 -23.37 7.41
N GLY A 160 -3.02 -22.56 8.44
CA GLY A 160 -2.67 -22.88 9.81
C GLY A 160 -1.18 -22.80 10.11
N ILE A 161 -0.85 -22.89 11.41
CA ILE A 161 0.52 -22.86 11.90
C ILE A 161 1.01 -24.30 12.06
N ASN A 162 1.93 -24.70 11.18
CA ASN A 162 2.63 -25.97 11.24
C ASN A 162 4.12 -25.74 10.95
N LYS A 163 4.93 -26.81 10.99
CA LYS A 163 6.39 -26.70 10.79
C LYS A 163 6.75 -26.00 9.48
N ILE A 164 6.02 -26.26 8.39
CA ILE A 164 6.30 -25.70 7.06
C ILE A 164 5.91 -24.22 7.02
N THR A 165 4.68 -23.90 7.42
CA THR A 165 4.18 -22.52 7.36
C THR A 165 4.90 -21.60 8.35
N LEU A 166 5.28 -22.10 9.53
CA LEU A 166 6.09 -21.37 10.50
C LEU A 166 7.52 -21.14 9.99
N THR A 167 8.15 -22.16 9.39
CA THR A 167 9.48 -22.01 8.78
C THR A 167 9.44 -20.97 7.65
N PHE A 168 8.42 -21.03 6.80
CA PHE A 168 8.20 -20.04 5.74
C PHE A 168 8.03 -18.63 6.30
N ALA A 169 7.24 -18.46 7.37
CA ALA A 169 7.03 -17.17 8.03
C ALA A 169 8.33 -16.61 8.63
N ILE A 170 9.12 -17.44 9.31
CA ILE A 170 10.40 -17.04 9.91
C ILE A 170 11.38 -16.63 8.81
N ILE A 171 11.53 -17.42 7.75
CA ILE A 171 12.43 -17.11 6.64
C ILE A 171 12.00 -15.81 5.95
N SER A 172 10.70 -15.64 5.70
CA SER A 172 10.15 -14.40 5.13
C SER A 172 10.48 -13.19 6.00
N GLY A 173 10.26 -13.30 7.32
CA GLY A 173 10.57 -12.24 8.28
C GLY A 173 12.07 -11.90 8.35
N VAL A 174 12.94 -12.92 8.41
CA VAL A 174 14.40 -12.73 8.46
C VAL A 174 14.90 -12.05 7.18
N ILE A 175 14.48 -12.50 6.00
CA ILE A 175 14.90 -11.88 4.73
C ILE A 175 14.36 -10.45 4.61
N ALA A 176 13.10 -10.21 4.98
CA ALA A 176 12.52 -8.87 4.89
C ALA A 176 13.17 -7.86 5.87
N PHE A 177 13.52 -8.30 7.08
CA PHE A 177 14.02 -7.41 8.13
C PHE A 177 15.55 -7.25 8.13
N ILE A 178 16.29 -8.35 7.96
CA ILE A 178 17.76 -8.38 8.06
C ILE A 178 18.40 -8.44 6.66
N GLY A 179 17.63 -8.71 5.61
CA GLY A 179 18.13 -8.77 4.25
C GLY A 179 18.79 -7.46 3.79
N PRO A 180 19.68 -7.56 2.79
CA PRO A 180 20.41 -6.41 2.30
C PRO A 180 19.45 -5.37 1.72
N GLN A 181 19.72 -4.09 2.00
CA GLN A 181 18.93 -2.97 1.48
C GLN A 181 19.29 -2.61 0.03
N ASN A 182 20.41 -3.15 -0.48
CA ASN A 182 20.90 -2.97 -1.84
C ASN A 182 21.21 -4.34 -2.49
N PRO A 183 21.09 -4.48 -3.83
CA PRO A 183 20.62 -3.47 -4.78
C PRO A 183 19.11 -3.20 -4.64
N LYS A 184 18.68 -2.05 -5.14
CA LYS A 184 17.28 -1.69 -5.30
C LYS A 184 16.73 -2.30 -6.59
N ALA A 185 15.48 -2.72 -6.58
CA ALA A 185 14.74 -3.21 -7.73
C ALA A 185 14.17 -2.06 -8.59
N THR A 186 14.94 -0.98 -8.74
CA THR A 186 14.52 0.21 -9.48
C THR A 186 14.58 -0.07 -10.97
N PHE A 187 13.53 0.30 -11.70
CA PHE A 187 13.51 0.25 -13.17
C PHE A 187 12.99 1.55 -13.74
N ASN A 188 13.38 1.88 -14.97
CA ASN A 188 12.97 3.11 -15.61
C ASN A 188 11.63 2.94 -16.34
N PHE A 189 10.66 3.79 -16.03
CA PHE A 189 9.39 3.90 -16.75
C PHE A 189 9.11 5.37 -17.05
N ASN A 190 8.81 5.72 -18.30
CA ASN A 190 8.69 7.11 -18.76
C ASN A 190 9.88 8.02 -18.37
N GLY A 191 11.10 7.45 -18.38
CA GLY A 191 12.32 8.19 -18.01
C GLY A 191 12.48 8.44 -16.50
N GLN A 192 11.66 7.81 -15.66
CA GLN A 192 11.68 7.95 -14.21
C GLN A 192 12.09 6.67 -13.52
N PRO A 193 12.95 6.72 -12.47
CA PRO A 193 13.18 5.58 -11.61
C PRO A 193 11.92 5.27 -10.82
N VAL A 194 11.40 4.07 -11.02
CA VAL A 194 10.25 3.54 -10.31
C VAL A 194 10.71 2.47 -9.35
N PHE A 195 10.03 2.39 -8.21
CA PHE A 195 10.14 1.25 -7.33
C PHE A 195 11.51 1.11 -6.63
N PRO A 196 11.95 2.11 -5.83
CA PRO A 196 13.23 2.07 -5.12
C PRO A 196 13.19 1.16 -3.87
N LEU A 197 12.69 -0.07 -4.05
CA LEU A 197 12.56 -1.09 -3.01
C LEU A 197 13.77 -2.04 -3.07
N SER A 198 14.26 -2.54 -1.94
CA SER A 198 15.32 -3.54 -1.96
C SER A 198 14.85 -4.82 -2.67
N VAL A 199 15.74 -5.43 -3.47
CA VAL A 199 15.43 -6.70 -4.17
C VAL A 199 15.01 -7.80 -3.17
N SER A 200 15.63 -7.82 -2.00
CA SER A 200 15.30 -8.75 -0.90
C SER A 200 13.84 -8.64 -0.46
N ILE A 201 13.35 -7.43 -0.20
CA ILE A 201 11.97 -7.20 0.23
C ILE A 201 11.00 -7.48 -0.92
N LEU A 202 11.34 -7.07 -2.15
CA LEU A 202 10.51 -7.34 -3.33
C LEU A 202 10.29 -8.84 -3.53
N VAL A 203 11.35 -9.64 -3.49
CA VAL A 203 11.27 -11.09 -3.67
C VAL A 203 10.39 -11.72 -2.60
N VAL A 204 10.61 -11.36 -1.33
CA VAL A 204 9.76 -11.86 -0.22
C VAL A 204 8.31 -11.47 -0.42
N PHE A 205 8.05 -10.23 -0.83
CA PHE A 205 6.70 -9.74 -1.07
C PHE A 205 6.00 -10.51 -2.20
N ILE A 206 6.66 -10.70 -3.35
CA ILE A 206 6.11 -11.47 -4.48
C ILE A 206 5.79 -12.91 -4.07
N ILE A 207 6.71 -13.56 -3.35
CA ILE A 207 6.47 -14.93 -2.86
C ILE A 207 5.27 -14.97 -1.91
N ASN A 208 5.16 -14.02 -0.98
CA ASN A 208 4.00 -13.94 -0.09
C ASN A 208 2.70 -13.64 -0.84
N ALA A 209 2.73 -12.80 -1.87
CA ALA A 209 1.57 -12.52 -2.72
C ALA A 209 1.12 -13.76 -3.49
N ILE A 210 2.04 -14.57 -4.01
CA ILE A 210 1.72 -15.85 -4.68
C ILE A 210 1.10 -16.84 -3.70
N VAL A 211 1.70 -17.00 -2.51
CA VAL A 211 1.16 -17.90 -1.47
C VAL A 211 -0.23 -17.43 -1.02
N ASN A 212 -0.41 -16.12 -0.86
CA ASN A 212 -1.69 -15.51 -0.52
C ASN A 212 -2.74 -15.75 -1.61
N PHE A 213 -2.37 -15.59 -2.89
CA PHE A 213 -3.24 -15.91 -4.01
C PHE A 213 -3.73 -17.36 -3.95
N VAL A 214 -2.84 -18.32 -3.67
CA VAL A 214 -3.22 -19.74 -3.47
C VAL A 214 -4.13 -19.90 -2.23
N ALA A 215 -3.88 -19.17 -1.15
CA ALA A 215 -4.70 -19.20 0.05
C ALA A 215 -6.15 -18.76 -0.21
N TYR A 216 -6.39 -17.79 -1.11
CA TYR A 216 -7.74 -17.42 -1.54
C TYR A 216 -8.49 -18.60 -2.17
N PHE A 217 -7.85 -19.35 -3.07
CA PHE A 217 -8.45 -20.54 -3.66
C PHE A 217 -8.74 -21.59 -2.60
N PHE A 218 -7.82 -21.81 -1.67
CA PHE A 218 -8.03 -22.78 -0.59
C PHE A 218 -9.22 -22.42 0.31
N LEU A 219 -9.32 -21.15 0.72
CA LEU A 219 -10.37 -20.68 1.62
C LEU A 219 -11.76 -20.68 0.95
N PHE A 220 -11.88 -20.21 -0.28
CA PHE A 220 -13.18 -19.94 -0.90
C PHE A 220 -13.69 -21.04 -1.84
N ASN A 221 -12.88 -22.02 -2.23
CA ASN A 221 -13.27 -23.04 -3.20
C ASN A 221 -14.58 -23.76 -2.82
N SER A 222 -14.67 -24.30 -1.61
CA SER A 222 -15.86 -25.05 -1.16
C SER A 222 -17.11 -24.16 -1.12
N ALA A 223 -16.97 -22.92 -0.66
CA ALA A 223 -18.07 -21.95 -0.61
C ALA A 223 -18.58 -21.57 -2.01
N LEU A 224 -17.67 -21.27 -2.95
CA LEU A 224 -18.03 -20.96 -4.33
C LEU A 224 -18.75 -22.12 -5.01
N VAL A 225 -18.27 -23.35 -4.82
CA VAL A 225 -18.93 -24.55 -5.34
C VAL A 225 -20.32 -24.72 -4.74
N ALA A 226 -20.49 -24.50 -3.43
CA ALA A 226 -21.78 -24.64 -2.77
C ALA A 226 -22.86 -23.69 -3.32
N VAL A 227 -22.48 -22.49 -3.77
CA VAL A 227 -23.38 -21.52 -4.41
C VAL A 227 -23.38 -21.57 -5.94
N ASN A 228 -22.81 -22.62 -6.55
CA ASN A 228 -22.69 -22.81 -8.00
C ASN A 228 -21.95 -21.67 -8.74
N LEU A 229 -20.98 -21.03 -8.08
CA LEU A 229 -20.12 -20.01 -8.69
C LEU A 229 -18.79 -20.62 -9.17
N PRO A 230 -18.20 -20.09 -10.26
CA PRO A 230 -16.90 -20.57 -10.75
C PRO A 230 -15.77 -20.34 -9.74
N VAL A 231 -14.96 -21.38 -9.50
CA VAL A 231 -13.83 -21.35 -8.55
C VAL A 231 -12.79 -20.28 -8.89
N PHE A 232 -12.61 -19.95 -10.17
CA PHE A 232 -11.66 -18.90 -10.58
C PHE A 232 -12.01 -17.51 -10.00
N LEU A 233 -13.25 -17.30 -9.54
CA LEU A 233 -13.65 -16.05 -8.90
C LEU A 233 -12.88 -15.79 -7.60
N ALA A 234 -12.36 -16.82 -6.92
CA ALA A 234 -11.52 -16.65 -5.73
C ALA A 234 -10.29 -15.75 -6.00
N GLY A 235 -9.81 -15.71 -7.24
CA GLY A 235 -8.68 -14.87 -7.64
C GLY A 235 -9.03 -13.39 -7.90
N VAL A 236 -10.31 -13.02 -7.97
CA VAL A 236 -10.73 -11.66 -8.36
C VAL A 236 -10.23 -10.60 -7.37
N ALA A 237 -10.46 -10.82 -6.07
CA ALA A 237 -10.03 -9.88 -5.03
C ALA A 237 -8.51 -9.63 -5.05
N PRO A 238 -7.63 -10.66 -4.96
CA PRO A 238 -6.18 -10.42 -4.98
C PRO A 238 -5.67 -9.85 -6.31
N ILE A 239 -6.29 -10.17 -7.46
CA ILE A 239 -5.92 -9.56 -8.75
C ILE A 239 -6.25 -8.08 -8.78
N LEU A 240 -7.44 -7.68 -8.32
CA LEU A 240 -7.83 -6.27 -8.27
C LEU A 240 -6.91 -5.46 -7.33
N LEU A 241 -6.59 -6.02 -6.15
CA LEU A 241 -5.64 -5.40 -5.22
C LEU A 241 -4.25 -5.24 -5.86
N MET A 242 -3.75 -6.28 -6.53
CA MET A 242 -2.48 -6.24 -7.26
C MET A 242 -2.49 -5.17 -8.37
N LEU A 243 -3.55 -5.11 -9.17
CA LEU A 243 -3.68 -4.12 -10.25
C LEU A 243 -3.69 -2.69 -9.68
N GLY A 244 -4.40 -2.45 -8.58
CA GLY A 244 -4.38 -1.18 -7.87
C GLY A 244 -2.96 -0.77 -7.48
N GLY A 245 -2.22 -1.65 -6.80
CA GLY A 245 -0.84 -1.38 -6.40
C GLY A 245 0.12 -1.15 -7.57
N VAL A 246 -0.04 -1.86 -8.69
CA VAL A 246 0.78 -1.65 -9.90
C VAL A 246 0.46 -0.31 -10.57
N ILE A 247 -0.81 0.05 -10.70
CA ILE A 247 -1.22 1.33 -11.30
C ILE A 247 -0.68 2.50 -10.45
N GLU A 248 -0.82 2.42 -9.14
CA GLU A 248 -0.31 3.44 -8.21
C GLU A 248 1.22 3.51 -8.26
N GLY A 249 1.89 2.42 -7.92
CA GLY A 249 3.34 2.40 -7.72
C GLY A 249 4.15 2.57 -9.01
N VAL A 250 3.57 2.31 -10.19
CA VAL A 250 4.26 2.41 -11.48
C VAL A 250 3.70 3.54 -12.34
N VAL A 251 2.41 3.51 -12.65
CA VAL A 251 1.85 4.43 -13.66
C VAL A 251 1.68 5.83 -13.07
N ALA A 252 1.05 5.94 -11.90
CA ALA A 252 0.77 7.23 -11.29
C ALA A 252 2.06 7.98 -10.93
N GLU A 253 2.99 7.25 -10.30
CA GLU A 253 4.29 7.74 -9.84
C GLU A 253 5.27 8.13 -10.97
N SER A 254 5.01 7.71 -12.20
CA SER A 254 5.89 8.02 -13.35
C SER A 254 5.28 8.97 -14.37
N THR A 255 3.96 9.18 -14.31
CA THR A 255 3.24 10.09 -15.23
C THR A 255 2.86 11.40 -14.55
N PHE A 256 2.95 11.46 -13.21
CA PHE A 256 2.59 12.63 -12.41
C PHE A 256 1.14 13.08 -12.65
N ASN A 257 0.29 12.13 -13.04
CA ASN A 257 -1.11 12.35 -13.32
C ASN A 257 -1.97 11.71 -12.23
N GLN A 258 -2.57 12.57 -11.43
CA GLN A 258 -3.40 12.24 -10.28
C GLN A 258 -4.62 11.35 -10.60
N TRP A 259 -5.08 11.33 -11.85
CA TRP A 259 -6.16 10.42 -12.26
C TRP A 259 -5.75 8.94 -12.21
N TRP A 260 -4.46 8.64 -12.33
CA TRP A 260 -3.97 7.28 -12.15
C TRP A 260 -3.98 6.85 -10.69
N HIS A 261 -3.71 7.75 -9.74
CA HIS A 261 -3.92 7.48 -8.31
C HIS A 261 -5.39 7.17 -8.03
N PHE A 262 -6.31 8.00 -8.54
CA PHE A 262 -7.74 7.75 -8.40
C PHE A 262 -8.15 6.39 -8.99
N THR A 263 -7.62 6.05 -10.18
CA THR A 263 -7.86 4.76 -10.83
C THR A 263 -7.33 3.60 -10.00
N ALA A 264 -6.11 3.69 -9.47
CA ALA A 264 -5.54 2.66 -8.61
C ALA A 264 -6.43 2.39 -7.39
N VAL A 265 -6.90 3.45 -6.74
CA VAL A 265 -7.77 3.36 -5.57
C VAL A 265 -9.12 2.72 -5.90
N ILE A 266 -9.67 2.92 -7.10
CA ILE A 266 -10.86 2.18 -7.55
C ILE A 266 -10.58 0.67 -7.54
N PHE A 267 -9.46 0.23 -8.14
CA PHE A 267 -9.10 -1.18 -8.16
C PHE A 267 -8.90 -1.75 -6.75
N LEU A 268 -8.22 -1.00 -5.87
CA LEU A 268 -8.04 -1.40 -4.47
C LEU A 268 -9.40 -1.57 -3.75
N ASN A 269 -10.31 -0.61 -3.88
CA ASN A 269 -11.63 -0.67 -3.26
C ASN A 269 -12.49 -1.81 -3.84
N LEU A 270 -12.48 -2.01 -5.16
CA LEU A 270 -13.18 -3.13 -5.79
C LEU A 270 -12.63 -4.48 -5.30
N GLY A 271 -11.30 -4.58 -5.10
CA GLY A 271 -10.67 -5.75 -4.49
C GLY A 271 -11.17 -6.02 -3.07
N MET A 272 -11.23 -4.98 -2.24
CA MET A 272 -11.76 -5.08 -0.86
C MET A 272 -13.25 -5.45 -0.83
N VAL A 273 -14.07 -4.86 -1.71
CA VAL A 273 -15.49 -5.19 -1.83
C VAL A 273 -15.69 -6.64 -2.29
N ALA A 274 -14.89 -7.09 -3.27
CA ALA A 274 -14.90 -8.49 -3.70
C ALA A 274 -14.51 -9.43 -2.55
N GLN A 275 -13.50 -9.04 -1.75
CA GLN A 275 -13.11 -9.81 -0.57
C GLN A 275 -14.24 -9.89 0.47
N ILE A 276 -14.91 -8.78 0.80
CA ILE A 276 -16.08 -8.76 1.70
C ILE A 276 -17.18 -9.70 1.16
N TYR A 277 -17.50 -9.61 -0.12
CA TYR A 277 -18.50 -10.47 -0.75
C TYR A 277 -18.13 -11.95 -0.62
N PHE A 278 -16.87 -12.34 -0.88
CA PHE A 278 -16.44 -13.74 -0.76
C PHE A 278 -16.42 -14.25 0.66
N PHE A 279 -16.03 -13.42 1.64
CA PHE A 279 -16.19 -13.77 3.05
C PHE A 279 -17.66 -14.03 3.39
N GLY A 280 -18.57 -13.22 2.84
CA GLY A 280 -20.03 -13.42 2.91
C GLY A 280 -20.54 -14.81 2.48
N LEU A 281 -19.75 -15.57 1.72
CA LEU A 281 -20.11 -16.91 1.25
C LEU A 281 -19.64 -18.02 2.21
N LEU A 282 -18.84 -17.70 3.23
CA LEU A 282 -18.26 -18.69 4.15
C LEU A 282 -19.22 -19.14 5.26
N TRP A 283 -20.39 -18.53 5.38
CA TRP A 283 -21.38 -18.80 6.42
C TRP A 283 -22.80 -18.91 5.86
#